data_AF-A0A3R8J9G5-F1
#
_entry.id   AF-A0A3R8J9G5-F1
#
_cell.length_a   1.000
_cell.length_b   1.000
_cell.length_c   1.000
_cell.angle_alpha   90.00
_cell.angle_beta   90.00
_cell.angle_gamma   90.00
#
_symmetry.space_group_name_H-M   'P 1'
#
loop_
_entity.id
_entity.type
_entity.pdbx_description
1 polymer ?
#
loop_
_entity_poly.entity_id
_entity_poly.type
_entity_poly.pdbx_seq_one_letter_code
_entity_poly.pdbx_strand_id
1 'polypeptide(L)'
;MFRRSKKIKQPKEVFDQQLLNTLNTAKVDWDRAKENEQAIYDNNTSELVTQTALARAKYLYLYREARRRQVHGQTIQRSVIDN
;
A
#
# COMPACT_ATOMS: atom_id res chain seq x y z
N MET A 1 28.61 -19.12 17.85
CA MET A 1 28.01 -20.09 16.90
C MET A 1 26.88 -19.40 16.15
N PHE A 2 27.12 -18.93 14.92
CA PHE A 2 26.11 -18.23 14.13
C PHE A 2 25.14 -19.25 13.53
N ARG A 3 23.88 -19.24 13.96
CA ARG A 3 22.82 -20.09 13.39
C ARG A 3 22.65 -19.70 11.91
N ARG A 4 22.86 -20.64 10.98
CA ARG A 4 22.54 -20.45 9.57
C ARG A 4 21.08 -20.02 9.46
N SER A 5 20.83 -18.85 8.87
CA SER A 5 19.50 -18.36 8.58
C SER A 5 18.73 -19.43 7.79
N LYS A 6 17.53 -19.80 8.28
CA LYS A 6 16.68 -20.78 7.60
C LYS A 6 16.44 -20.29 6.18
N LYS A 7 16.78 -21.10 5.18
CA LYS A 7 16.45 -20.80 3.77
C LYS A 7 14.94 -20.65 3.67
N ILE A 8 14.48 -19.49 3.20
CA ILE A 8 13.06 -19.26 2.92
C ILE A 8 12.68 -20.18 1.77
N LYS A 9 11.73 -21.09 1.99
CA LYS A 9 11.12 -21.85 0.90
C LYS A 9 10.32 -20.86 0.05
N GLN A 10 10.59 -20.83 -1.25
CA GLN A 10 9.90 -19.99 -2.24
C GLN A 10 9.99 -18.47 -1.95
N PRO A 11 11.20 -17.88 -2.01
CA PRO A 11 11.43 -16.48 -1.62
C PRO A 11 10.65 -15.47 -2.47
N LYS A 12 10.35 -15.80 -3.73
CA LYS A 12 9.54 -14.96 -4.62
C LYS A 12 8.12 -14.79 -4.09
N GLU A 13 7.44 -15.90 -3.79
CA GLU A 13 6.06 -15.89 -3.30
C GLU A 13 5.95 -15.19 -1.96
N VAL A 14 6.92 -15.41 -1.06
CA VAL A 14 6.96 -14.71 0.24
C VAL A 14 7.08 -13.21 0.05
N PHE A 15 7.94 -12.76 -0.86
CA PHE A 15 8.09 -11.33 -1.16
C PHE A 15 6.82 -10.76 -1.81
N ASP A 16 6.25 -11.47 -2.78
CA ASP A 16 5.05 -11.05 -3.50
C ASP A 16 3.86 -10.90 -2.53
N GLN A 17 3.72 -11.81 -1.57
CA GLN A 17 2.72 -11.70 -0.50
C GLN A 17 2.97 -10.51 0.41
N GLN A 18 4.23 -10.26 0.80
CA GLN A 18 4.57 -9.07 1.60
C GLN A 18 4.24 -7.78 0.84
N LEU A 19 4.55 -7.72 -0.45
CA LEU A 19 4.25 -6.59 -1.32
C LEU A 19 2.73 -6.32 -1.39
N LEU A 20 1.92 -7.36 -1.58
CA LEU A 20 0.46 -7.24 -1.57
C LEU A 20 -0.07 -6.75 -0.22
N ASN A 21 0.43 -7.31 0.89
CA ASN A 21 0.03 -6.87 2.23
C ASN A 21 0.37 -5.40 2.45
N THR A 22 1.58 -4.96 2.10
CA THR A 22 1.98 -3.55 2.22
C THR A 22 1.16 -2.64 1.32
N LEU A 23 0.85 -3.07 0.09
CA LEU A 23 -0.01 -2.33 -0.84
C LEU A 23 -1.42 -2.11 -0.26
N ASN A 24 -2.00 -3.17 0.33
CA ASN A 24 -3.33 -3.10 0.95
C ASN A 24 -3.35 -2.16 2.15
N THR A 25 -2.33 -2.22 3.02
CA THR A 25 -2.19 -1.26 4.13
C THR A 25 -2.07 0.18 3.61
N ALA A 26 -1.25 0.41 2.59
CA ALA A 26 -1.08 1.75 2.00
C ALA A 26 -2.39 2.29 1.38
N LYS A 27 -3.25 1.42 0.84
CA LYS A 27 -4.59 1.80 0.36
C LYS A 27 -5.48 2.27 1.51
N VAL A 28 -5.55 1.48 2.60
CA VAL A 28 -6.32 1.84 3.79
C VAL A 28 -5.84 3.15 4.41
N ASP A 29 -4.52 3.35 4.48
CA ASP A 29 -3.95 4.60 5.00
C ASP A 29 -4.31 5.81 4.13
N TRP A 30 -4.29 5.65 2.81
CA TRP A 30 -4.71 6.71 1.89
C TRP A 30 -6.20 7.01 2.03
N ASP A 31 -7.05 6.00 2.12
CA ASP A 31 -8.50 6.18 2.30
C ASP A 31 -8.80 6.95 3.59
N ARG A 32 -8.16 6.57 4.71
CA ARG A 32 -8.28 7.31 5.99
C ARG A 32 -7.78 8.75 5.91
N ALA A 33 -6.65 8.99 5.24
CA ALA A 33 -6.13 10.35 5.08
C ALA A 33 -7.09 11.23 4.27
N LYS A 34 -7.69 10.67 3.21
CA LYS A 34 -8.72 11.34 2.40
C LYS A 34 -9.98 11.64 3.22
N GLU A 35 -10.44 10.70 4.04
CA GLU A 35 -11.58 10.92 4.94
C GLU A 35 -11.29 12.03 5.97
N ASN A 36 -10.10 12.04 6.57
CA ASN A 36 -9.68 13.07 7.52
C ASN A 36 -9.59 14.46 6.88
N GLU A 37 -9.01 14.56 5.69
CA GLU A 37 -8.93 15.81 4.92
C GLU A 37 -10.34 16.35 4.61
N GLN A 38 -11.28 15.47 4.25
CA GLN A 38 -12.68 15.86 3.97
C GLN A 38 -13.47 16.24 5.23
N ALA A 39 -13.22 15.57 6.36
CA ALA A 39 -13.92 15.84 7.61
C ALA A 39 -13.55 17.20 8.22
N ILE A 40 -12.33 17.69 7.96
CA ILE A 40 -11.82 18.95 8.50
C ILE A 40 -12.04 20.05 7.46
N TYR A 41 -13.31 20.32 7.14
CA TYR A 41 -13.71 21.29 6.11
C TYR A 41 -13.35 22.75 6.45
N ASP A 42 -13.20 23.07 7.74
CA ASP A 42 -13.02 24.46 8.22
C ASP A 42 -11.56 24.92 8.36
N ASN A 43 -10.57 24.03 8.23
CA ASN A 43 -9.17 24.43 8.33
C ASN A 43 -8.36 23.67 7.28
N ASN A 44 -8.35 24.17 6.02
CA ASN A 44 -7.43 23.76 4.95
C ASN A 44 -5.98 23.84 5.43
N THR A 45 -5.59 22.88 6.24
CA THR A 45 -4.30 22.84 6.91
C THR A 45 -3.42 22.15 5.90
N SER A 46 -2.44 22.88 5.37
CA SER A 46 -1.48 22.39 4.38
C SER A 46 -0.89 21.02 4.75
N GLU A 47 -0.84 20.69 6.04
CA GLU A 47 -0.42 19.39 6.55
C GLU A 47 -1.32 18.22 6.12
N LEU A 48 -2.65 18.32 6.25
CA LEU A 48 -3.57 17.23 5.89
C LEU A 48 -3.50 16.91 4.40
N VAL A 49 -3.52 17.95 3.57
CA VAL A 49 -3.35 17.82 2.11
C VAL A 49 -2.01 17.13 1.78
N THR A 50 -0.94 17.51 2.48
CA THR A 50 0.39 16.91 2.30
C THR A 50 0.41 15.44 2.74
N GLN A 51 -0.24 15.11 3.86
CA GLN A 51 -0.35 13.74 4.35
C GLN A 51 -1.13 12.86 3.37
N THR A 52 -2.26 13.34 2.84
CA THR A 52 -3.05 12.62 1.82
C THR A 52 -2.23 12.42 0.54
N ALA A 53 -1.54 13.46 0.06
CA ALA A 53 -0.69 13.37 -1.12
C ALA A 53 0.45 12.35 -0.94
N LEU A 54 1.08 12.33 0.24
CA LEU A 54 2.12 11.37 0.59
C LEU A 54 1.59 9.93 0.65
N ALA A 55 0.44 9.71 1.31
CA ALA A 55 -0.18 8.40 1.40
C ALA A 55 -0.55 7.87 0.00
N ARG A 56 -1.12 8.73 -0.85
CA ARG A 56 -1.41 8.43 -2.25
C ARG A 56 -0.17 8.04 -3.04
N ALA A 57 0.92 8.80 -2.91
CA ALA A 57 2.17 8.53 -3.60
C ALA A 57 2.76 7.16 -3.21
N LYS A 58 2.71 6.79 -1.93
CA LYS A 58 3.13 5.47 -1.43
C LYS A 58 2.31 4.35 -2.06
N TYR A 59 0.98 4.48 -2.05
CA TYR A 59 0.08 3.49 -2.66
C TYR A 59 0.38 3.30 -4.16
N LEU A 60 0.49 4.41 -4.91
CA LEU A 60 0.75 4.35 -6.36
C LEU A 60 2.10 3.72 -6.70
N TYR A 61 3.13 3.99 -5.89
CA TYR A 61 4.44 3.35 -6.05
C TYR A 61 4.34 1.84 -5.89
N LEU A 62 3.74 1.37 -4.79
CA LEU A 62 3.57 -0.05 -4.51
C LEU A 62 2.71 -0.75 -5.57
N TYR A 63 1.67 -0.07 -6.07
CA TYR A 63 0.80 -0.59 -7.11
C TYR A 63 1.56 -0.80 -8.43
N ARG A 64 2.41 0.16 -8.81
CA ARG A 64 3.28 0.05 -10.00
C ARG A 64 4.26 -1.11 -9.87
N GLU A 65 4.86 -1.28 -8.70
CA GLU A 65 5.77 -2.40 -8.41
C GLU A 65 5.06 -3.75 -8.47
N ALA A 66 3.87 -3.86 -7.86
CA ALA A 66 3.05 -5.09 -7.91
C ALA A 66 2.66 -5.45 -9.35
N ARG A 67 2.26 -4.46 -10.14
CA ARG A 67 1.92 -4.65 -11.57
C ARG A 67 3.15 -5.05 -12.41
N ARG A 68 4.30 -4.39 -12.21
CA ARG A 68 5.55 -4.72 -12.91
C ARG A 68 5.99 -6.17 -12.64
N ARG A 69 5.80 -6.63 -11.41
CA ARG A 69 6.16 -7.99 -10.98
C ARG A 69 5.13 -9.04 -11.36
N GLN A 70 4.02 -8.65 -11.98
CA GLN A 70 2.93 -9.55 -12.35
C GLN A 70 2.47 -10.38 -11.14
N VAL A 71 2.35 -9.73 -9.99
CA VAL A 71 1.88 -10.39 -8.77
C VAL A 71 0.39 -10.65 -8.92
N HIS A 72 0.04 -11.80 -9.49
CA HIS A 72 -1.32 -12.30 -9.64
C HIS A 72 -1.69 -13.12 -8.40
N GLY A 73 -1.68 -12.51 -7.22
CA GLY A 73 -2.36 -13.06 -6.06
C GLY A 73 -3.86 -12.80 -6.17
N GLN A 74 -4.70 -13.70 -5.65
CA GLN A 74 -6.18 -13.68 -5.66
C GLN A 74 -6.84 -12.41 -5.09
N THR A 75 -6.08 -11.35 -4.79
CA THR A 75 -6.47 -10.26 -3.89
C THR A 75 -6.29 -8.86 -4.47
N ILE A 76 -5.84 -8.69 -5.72
CA ILE A 76 -5.99 -7.37 -6.38
C ILE A 76 -7.45 -7.28 -6.85
N GLN A 77 -8.36 -7.08 -5.90
CA GLN A 77 -9.77 -6.85 -6.18
C GLN A 77 -9.89 -5.52 -6.91
N ARG A 78 -10.17 -5.62 -8.21
CA ARG A 78 -10.37 -4.48 -9.13
C ARG A 78 -11.45 -3.50 -8.62
N SER A 79 -12.38 -3.97 -7.79
CA SER A 79 -13.48 -3.21 -7.21
C SER A 79 -13.10 -2.21 -6.11
N VAL A 80 -11.87 -2.23 -5.56
CA VAL A 80 -11.42 -1.20 -4.59
C VAL A 80 -10.87 0.05 -5.31
N ILE A 81 -10.84 0.02 -6.65
CA ILE A 81 -10.25 1.07 -7.50
C ILE A 81 -11.34 2.02 -8.05
N ASP A 82 -12.60 1.58 -8.11
CA ASP A 82 -13.74 2.36 -8.59
C ASP A 82 -14.72 2.64 -7.42
N ASN A 83 -14.43 3.67 -6.62
CA ASN A 83 -15.43 4.43 -5.85
C ASN A 83 -14.86 5.79 -5.44
#